data_AF-A0A7S3LG08-F1
#
_entry.id   AF-A0A7S3LG08-F1
#
_cell.length_a   1.000
_cell.length_b   1.000
_cell.length_c   1.000
_cell.angle_alpha   90.00
_cell.angle_beta   90.00
_cell.angle_gamma   90.00
#
_symmetry.space_group_name_H-M   'P 1'
#
loop_
_entity.id
_entity.type
_entity.pdbx_description
1 polymer ?
#
loop_
_entity_poly.entity_id
_entity_poly.type
_entity_poly.pdbx_seq_one_letter_code
_entity_poly.pdbx_strand_id
1 'polypeptide(L)'
;MNLSLALPFLVAGAVHGFAPRIQQRPHHLATRTTALFNNGPVLGAGGMADTRDPDAMKHEDPRKSIAEAPSFEEYMKQRAGGGGAPAPAPAPAPPAAAPAYDYSSWGQPAAAVPAPAAAPAYDYSSWGQPAAAVPAPAAPAAPAYDYSSWGQPAAAVAGPAPAAPAPPAPAFVANAAPVAGGDPIATFKTSQQAVVDEIVRAIPDLERKPDFCWDAGQVGAAAATLEAFDAPGKANIAWLANLVVDSKLCSLTIFNGPLADVPHLLSRVAVVGDTLELSVDARPRAYGAYEMVDPQGNYPGPEELGRKAFEYSGARMDFFNKYGTDVVKELLNPAQFENATPLEALSDLEGVTAGPLALNVRMPVTDANIQAVARVRDTMAQLWLDWSLNAEQHRPGAPVNTQYVYDTKFRQNCFGALLPVYKKMFGPEDGAMVAVAESGPLDEAYVGGGS
;
A
#
# COMPACT_ATOMS: atom_id res chain seq x y z
N MET A 1 9.86 -35.03 64.44
CA MET A 1 9.19 -34.01 65.25
C MET A 1 8.15 -33.34 64.35
N ASN A 2 6.88 -33.59 64.65
CA ASN A 2 5.69 -33.09 63.95
C ASN A 2 5.30 -31.69 64.47
N LEU A 3 4.80 -30.83 63.58
CA LEU A 3 3.83 -29.72 63.77
C LEU A 3 3.87 -28.94 62.43
N SER A 4 2.92 -28.95 61.48
CA SER A 4 1.45 -29.01 61.41
C SER A 4 0.71 -27.75 61.88
N LEU A 5 -0.06 -27.18 60.93
CA LEU A 5 -1.13 -26.15 60.98
C LEU A 5 -0.71 -24.66 61.14
N ALA A 6 -1.35 -23.65 60.51
CA ALA A 6 -2.61 -23.57 59.74
C ALA A 6 -2.67 -22.31 58.85
N LEU A 7 -3.39 -22.42 57.72
CA LEU A 7 -4.06 -21.35 56.98
C LEU A 7 -5.21 -20.74 57.79
N PRO A 8 -5.64 -19.51 57.47
CA PRO A 8 -7.06 -19.17 57.52
C PRO A 8 -7.64 -18.88 56.12
N PHE A 9 -8.62 -19.69 55.76
CA PHE A 9 -9.70 -19.39 54.82
C PHE A 9 -10.56 -18.24 55.38
N LEU A 10 -10.92 -17.27 54.54
CA LEU A 10 -12.06 -16.37 54.77
C LEU A 10 -13.08 -16.60 53.64
N VAL A 11 -14.28 -17.05 54.02
CA VAL A 11 -15.40 -17.37 53.13
C VAL A 11 -16.52 -16.33 53.30
N ALA A 12 -17.01 -15.87 52.15
CA ALA A 12 -18.35 -15.39 51.79
C ALA A 12 -19.04 -14.26 52.58
N GLY A 13 -19.41 -13.23 51.83
CA GLY A 13 -20.56 -12.36 52.09
C GLY A 13 -21.13 -11.85 50.76
N ALA A 14 -22.08 -12.59 50.20
CA ALA A 14 -22.87 -12.17 49.04
C ALA A 14 -24.02 -11.25 49.50
N VAL A 15 -24.18 -10.10 48.85
CA VAL A 15 -25.44 -9.35 48.83
C VAL A 15 -25.73 -8.88 47.41
N HIS A 16 -26.99 -9.08 47.04
CA HIS A 16 -27.57 -8.98 45.73
C HIS A 16 -27.69 -7.54 45.21
N GLY A 17 -27.60 -7.41 43.88
CA GLY A 17 -28.61 -6.68 43.10
C GLY A 17 -28.39 -5.17 42.91
N PHE A 18 -27.62 -4.80 41.89
CA PHE A 18 -27.83 -3.54 41.18
C PHE A 18 -27.83 -3.78 39.68
N ALA A 19 -29.03 -3.94 39.12
CA ALA A 19 -29.27 -3.87 37.68
C ALA A 19 -29.15 -2.40 37.23
N PRO A 20 -28.46 -2.10 36.11
CA PRO A 20 -28.54 -0.78 35.52
C PRO A 20 -29.94 -0.58 34.94
N ARG A 21 -30.67 0.36 35.53
CA ARG A 21 -31.96 0.84 35.07
C ARG A 21 -31.76 1.48 33.69
N ILE A 22 -32.29 0.84 32.66
CA ILE A 22 -32.48 1.42 31.33
C ILE A 22 -33.34 2.68 31.50
N GLN A 23 -32.70 3.84 31.56
CA GLN A 23 -33.35 5.12 31.45
C GLN A 23 -33.31 5.51 29.98
N GLN A 24 -34.39 5.12 29.28
CA GLN A 24 -34.73 5.61 27.96
C GLN A 24 -34.66 7.14 28.00
N ARG A 25 -33.64 7.73 27.36
CA ARG A 25 -33.62 9.16 27.10
C ARG A 25 -34.56 9.43 25.92
N PRO A 26 -35.47 10.40 26.03
CA PRO A 26 -36.38 10.75 24.95
C PRO A 26 -35.57 11.27 23.75
N HIS A 27 -35.94 10.78 22.57
CA HIS A 27 -35.52 11.32 21.29
C HIS A 27 -35.92 12.79 21.20
N HIS A 28 -35.00 13.69 21.53
CA HIS A 28 -35.10 15.07 21.08
C HIS A 28 -34.82 15.08 19.57
N LEU A 29 -35.90 15.12 18.80
CA LEU A 29 -35.92 15.63 17.44
C LEU A 29 -35.25 17.01 17.43
N ALA A 30 -33.95 17.04 17.15
CA ALA A 30 -33.25 18.25 16.78
C ALA A 30 -33.53 18.49 15.29
N THR A 31 -34.64 19.17 15.03
CA THR A 31 -34.95 19.82 13.76
C THR A 31 -33.79 20.76 13.41
N ARG A 32 -32.85 20.30 12.56
CA ARG A 32 -31.89 21.20 11.92
C ARG A 32 -32.64 21.95 10.82
N THR A 33 -32.99 23.17 11.15
CA THR A 33 -33.50 24.21 10.27
C THR A 33 -32.55 24.41 9.08
N THR A 34 -33.06 24.20 7.87
CA THR A 34 -32.51 24.79 6.66
C THR A 34 -32.65 26.31 6.78
N ALA A 35 -31.52 27.02 6.89
CA ALA A 35 -31.51 28.46 6.70
C ALA A 35 -31.63 28.74 5.19
N LEU A 36 -32.87 28.88 4.73
CA LEU A 36 -33.20 29.54 3.46
C LEU A 36 -32.88 31.04 3.63
N PHE A 37 -31.75 31.50 3.08
CA PHE A 37 -31.58 32.92 2.76
C PHE A 37 -31.93 33.11 1.28
N ASN A 38 -33.15 33.59 1.06
CA ASN A 38 -33.65 33.97 -0.25
C ASN A 38 -33.45 35.49 -0.39
N ASN A 39 -32.46 35.93 -1.18
CA ASN A 39 -32.29 37.32 -1.60
C ASN A 39 -31.70 37.36 -3.04
N GLY A 40 -32.48 36.91 -4.04
CA GLY A 40 -32.26 37.20 -5.47
C GLY A 40 -30.92 36.74 -6.10
N PRO A 41 -30.83 36.67 -7.44
CA PRO A 41 -29.55 36.44 -8.11
C PRO A 41 -28.72 37.71 -8.07
N VAL A 42 -27.81 37.83 -7.09
CA VAL A 42 -26.75 38.83 -7.11
C VAL A 42 -25.63 38.30 -8.02
N LEU A 43 -25.47 38.93 -9.19
CA LEU A 43 -24.28 38.75 -10.04
C LEU A 43 -23.04 39.18 -9.26
N GLY A 44 -21.96 38.38 -9.30
CA GLY A 44 -20.70 38.65 -8.60
C GLY A 44 -20.41 37.85 -7.33
N ALA A 45 -21.17 36.79 -7.04
CA ALA A 45 -20.95 35.92 -5.86
C ALA A 45 -20.05 34.69 -6.12
N GLY A 46 -19.37 34.61 -7.27
CA GLY A 46 -18.36 33.59 -7.52
C GLY A 46 -18.94 32.19 -7.70
N GLY A 47 -19.35 31.88 -8.93
CA GLY A 47 -19.75 30.54 -9.37
C GLY A 47 -19.70 30.45 -10.90
N MET A 48 -19.98 29.27 -11.47
CA MET A 48 -19.96 28.97 -12.93
C MET A 48 -20.75 29.95 -13.83
N ALA A 49 -21.56 30.85 -13.26
CA ALA A 49 -22.24 31.93 -13.96
C ALA A 49 -21.31 33.12 -14.29
N ASP A 50 -20.30 33.43 -13.47
CA ASP A 50 -19.34 34.55 -13.68
C ASP A 50 -18.23 34.22 -14.68
N THR A 51 -18.03 32.94 -15.02
CA THR A 51 -16.99 32.48 -15.97
C THR A 51 -17.52 32.24 -17.39
N ARG A 52 -18.77 32.60 -17.68
CA ARG A 52 -19.44 32.22 -18.93
C ARG A 52 -19.43 33.25 -20.06
N ASP A 53 -19.06 34.51 -19.79
CA ASP A 53 -18.84 35.53 -20.83
C ASP A 53 -17.69 36.46 -20.41
N PRO A 54 -16.43 36.20 -20.84
CA PRO A 54 -15.37 37.17 -20.68
C PRO A 54 -15.59 38.34 -21.64
N ASP A 55 -15.65 39.57 -21.12
CA ASP A 55 -15.68 40.78 -21.93
C ASP A 55 -14.45 40.84 -22.86
N ALA A 56 -14.66 41.28 -24.10
CA ALA A 56 -13.60 41.36 -25.10
C ALA A 56 -12.49 42.33 -24.67
N MET A 57 -11.31 41.79 -24.38
CA MET A 57 -10.12 42.58 -24.00
C MET A 57 -9.12 42.59 -25.16
N LYS A 58 -8.86 43.78 -25.71
CA LYS A 58 -7.78 44.00 -26.69
C LYS A 58 -6.50 44.38 -25.94
N HIS A 59 -5.45 43.59 -26.11
CA HIS A 59 -4.10 43.84 -25.59
C HIS A 59 -3.17 44.19 -26.77
N GLU A 60 -2.14 45.01 -26.55
CA GLU A 60 -1.11 45.35 -27.57
C GLU A 60 -0.35 44.12 -28.09
N ASP A 61 -0.44 42.98 -27.39
CA ASP A 61 0.12 41.70 -27.81
C ASP A 61 -1.04 40.85 -28.36
N PRO A 62 -1.05 40.52 -29.66
CA PRO A 62 -2.10 39.74 -30.29
C PRO A 62 -2.32 38.36 -29.64
N ARG A 63 -1.31 37.82 -28.94
CA ARG A 63 -1.40 36.52 -28.23
C ARG A 63 -2.16 36.62 -26.91
N LYS A 64 -2.42 37.84 -26.41
CA LYS A 64 -3.09 38.13 -25.14
C LYS A 64 -4.45 38.81 -25.32
N SER A 65 -4.93 38.96 -26.55
CA SER A 65 -6.26 39.50 -26.84
C SER A 65 -7.30 38.38 -26.89
N ILE A 66 -8.43 38.56 -26.21
CA ILE A 66 -9.58 37.65 -26.29
C ILE A 66 -10.55 38.28 -27.28
N ALA A 67 -10.66 37.68 -28.46
CA ALA A 67 -11.58 38.12 -29.50
C ALA A 67 -13.02 37.75 -29.12
N GLU A 68 -13.96 38.67 -29.36
CA GLU A 68 -15.39 38.46 -29.17
C GLU A 68 -15.87 37.31 -30.07
N ALA A 69 -16.56 36.32 -29.49
CA ALA A 69 -17.13 35.23 -30.27
C ALA A 69 -18.26 35.81 -31.16
N PRO A 70 -18.36 35.39 -32.43
CA PRO A 70 -19.45 35.84 -33.29
C PRO A 70 -20.79 35.40 -32.70
N SER A 71 -21.80 36.26 -32.86
CA SER A 71 -23.13 36.00 -32.31
C SER A 71 -23.73 34.72 -32.92
N PHE A 72 -24.57 34.02 -32.16
CA PHE A 72 -25.25 32.80 -32.61
C PHE A 72 -26.08 33.03 -33.90
N GLU A 73 -26.59 34.25 -34.08
CA GLU A 73 -27.35 34.66 -35.26
C GLU A 73 -26.47 34.78 -36.52
N GLU A 74 -25.22 35.24 -36.37
CA GLU A 74 -24.22 35.25 -37.45
C GLU A 74 -23.73 33.84 -37.80
N TYR A 75 -23.56 32.98 -36.80
CA TYR A 75 -23.20 31.57 -37.02
C TYR A 75 -24.26 30.82 -37.84
N MET A 76 -25.55 31.07 -37.58
CA MET A 76 -26.65 30.47 -38.35
C MET A 76 -26.75 31.03 -39.78
N LYS A 77 -26.47 32.33 -39.99
CA LYS A 77 -26.40 32.93 -41.34
C LYS A 77 -25.24 32.37 -42.17
N GLN A 78 -24.09 32.12 -41.55
CA GLN A 78 -22.92 31.56 -42.23
C GLN A 78 -23.15 30.10 -42.67
N ARG A 79 -24.03 29.37 -41.98
CA ARG A 79 -24.46 28.02 -42.38
C ARG A 79 -25.53 28.00 -43.47
N ALA A 80 -26.31 29.06 -43.63
CA ALA A 80 -27.45 29.11 -44.55
C ALA A 80 -27.14 29.73 -45.93
N GLY A 81 -26.04 30.48 -46.09
CA GLY A 81 -25.71 31.24 -47.32
C GLY A 81 -24.48 30.74 -48.10
N GLY A 82 -24.45 29.47 -48.51
CA GLY A 82 -23.26 28.74 -48.94
C GLY A 82 -22.42 29.27 -50.14
N GLY A 83 -21.17 28.79 -50.20
CA GLY A 83 -20.25 28.85 -51.35
C GLY A 83 -19.21 27.73 -51.26
N GLY A 84 -19.18 26.85 -52.26
CA GLY A 84 -18.57 25.50 -52.20
C GLY A 84 -17.05 25.37 -52.25
N ALA A 85 -16.58 24.19 -51.83
CA ALA A 85 -15.22 23.64 -51.97
C ALA A 85 -15.32 22.12 -52.25
N PRO A 86 -14.28 21.47 -52.81
CA PRO A 86 -14.35 20.55 -53.95
C PRO A 86 -14.87 19.13 -53.66
N ALA A 87 -15.23 18.43 -54.74
CA ALA A 87 -15.74 17.06 -54.72
C ALA A 87 -14.78 16.07 -54.02
N PRO A 88 -15.29 15.17 -53.17
CA PRO A 88 -14.49 14.14 -52.52
C PRO A 88 -14.04 13.06 -53.52
N ALA A 89 -12.80 12.61 -53.39
CA ALA A 89 -12.26 11.44 -54.09
C ALA A 89 -13.05 10.16 -53.73
N PRO A 90 -13.15 9.16 -54.63
CA PRO A 90 -13.90 7.93 -54.36
C PRO A 90 -13.30 7.13 -53.20
N ALA A 91 -14.17 6.69 -52.30
CA ALA A 91 -13.81 5.86 -51.15
C ALA A 91 -13.33 4.46 -51.59
N PRO A 92 -12.32 3.87 -50.92
CA PRO A 92 -11.94 2.47 -51.14
C PRO A 92 -13.06 1.53 -50.69
N ALA A 93 -13.21 0.41 -51.40
CA ALA A 93 -14.23 -0.61 -51.17
C ALA A 93 -14.15 -1.20 -49.74
N PRO A 94 -15.29 -1.55 -49.11
CA PRO A 94 -15.30 -2.17 -47.80
C PRO A 94 -14.66 -3.57 -47.86
N PRO A 95 -13.81 -3.95 -46.89
CA PRO A 95 -13.39 -5.33 -46.72
C PRO A 95 -14.58 -6.22 -46.35
N ALA A 96 -14.52 -7.47 -46.81
CA ALA A 96 -15.58 -8.47 -46.70
C ALA A 96 -16.04 -8.72 -45.25
N ALA A 97 -17.34 -9.02 -45.10
CA ALA A 97 -18.01 -9.27 -43.84
C ALA A 97 -17.33 -10.37 -42.99
N ALA A 98 -17.06 -10.04 -41.73
CA ALA A 98 -16.78 -11.02 -40.68
C ALA A 98 -18.07 -11.75 -40.28
N PRO A 99 -18.01 -13.05 -39.90
CA PRO A 99 -19.20 -13.79 -39.48
C PRO A 99 -19.80 -13.20 -38.20
N ALA A 100 -21.14 -13.14 -38.16
CA ALA A 100 -21.92 -12.68 -37.03
C ALA A 100 -21.75 -13.64 -35.83
N TYR A 101 -21.35 -13.09 -34.67
CA TYR A 101 -21.41 -13.79 -33.40
C TYR A 101 -22.82 -13.65 -32.81
N ASP A 102 -23.44 -14.78 -32.50
CA ASP A 102 -24.71 -14.91 -31.81
C ASP A 102 -24.53 -14.64 -30.31
N TYR A 103 -25.24 -13.64 -29.79
CA TYR A 103 -25.21 -13.22 -28.38
C TYR A 103 -26.40 -13.76 -27.55
N SER A 104 -27.11 -14.79 -28.02
CA SER A 104 -28.32 -15.30 -27.36
C SER A 104 -28.10 -16.30 -26.21
N SER A 105 -26.89 -16.43 -25.63
CA SER A 105 -26.60 -17.36 -24.54
C SER A 105 -26.41 -16.76 -23.13
N TRP A 106 -26.54 -15.45 -22.94
CA TRP A 106 -26.53 -14.85 -21.60
C TRP A 106 -27.96 -14.58 -21.12
N GLY A 107 -28.54 -15.60 -20.49
CA GLY A 107 -29.88 -15.60 -19.93
C GLY A 107 -30.11 -14.50 -18.89
N GLN A 108 -31.30 -13.90 -18.99
CA GLN A 108 -31.91 -12.97 -18.04
C GLN A 108 -32.12 -13.56 -16.63
N PRO A 109 -32.29 -12.72 -15.59
CA PRO A 109 -32.28 -13.15 -14.19
C PRO A 109 -33.58 -13.89 -13.84
N ALA A 110 -33.45 -15.05 -13.21
CA ALA A 110 -34.59 -15.79 -12.65
C ALA A 110 -34.71 -15.57 -11.14
N ALA A 111 -35.97 -15.44 -10.70
CA ALA A 111 -36.46 -15.07 -9.39
C ALA A 111 -36.09 -16.03 -8.23
N ALA A 112 -36.21 -15.49 -7.01
CA ALA A 112 -35.96 -16.17 -5.74
C ALA A 112 -36.98 -17.27 -5.39
N VAL A 113 -36.51 -18.42 -4.89
CA VAL A 113 -37.24 -19.36 -4.01
C VAL A 113 -36.23 -20.20 -3.17
N PRO A 114 -36.64 -20.92 -2.08
CA PRO A 114 -36.18 -20.74 -0.71
C PRO A 114 -35.11 -21.75 -0.24
N ALA A 115 -34.52 -21.49 0.94
CA ALA A 115 -33.44 -22.27 1.55
C ALA A 115 -33.80 -23.72 1.94
N PRO A 116 -32.87 -24.67 1.77
CA PRO A 116 -32.71 -25.80 2.67
C PRO A 116 -31.27 -25.99 3.18
N ALA A 117 -31.15 -26.77 4.26
CA ALA A 117 -30.01 -26.88 5.16
C ALA A 117 -28.87 -27.84 4.76
N ALA A 118 -27.71 -27.60 5.38
CA ALA A 118 -26.53 -28.45 5.65
C ALA A 118 -25.58 -28.87 4.49
N ALA A 119 -24.27 -28.65 4.73
CA ALA A 119 -23.11 -28.82 3.85
C ALA A 119 -22.78 -30.30 3.51
N PRO A 120 -21.99 -30.57 2.43
CA PRO A 120 -20.54 -30.72 2.63
C PRO A 120 -19.61 -30.30 1.45
N ALA A 121 -18.33 -30.10 1.80
CA ALA A 121 -17.06 -30.18 1.05
C ALA A 121 -16.92 -29.50 -0.34
N TYR A 122 -16.06 -28.48 -0.41
CA TYR A 122 -15.61 -27.86 -1.67
C TYR A 122 -14.31 -28.50 -2.18
N ASP A 123 -14.35 -29.01 -3.40
CA ASP A 123 -13.21 -29.42 -4.24
C ASP A 123 -12.80 -28.24 -5.13
N TYR A 124 -11.52 -27.90 -5.15
CA TYR A 124 -10.95 -26.70 -5.81
C TYR A 124 -10.07 -27.05 -7.02
N SER A 125 -10.48 -28.02 -7.84
CA SER A 125 -9.67 -28.56 -8.94
C SER A 125 -10.05 -28.09 -10.37
N SER A 126 -10.51 -26.84 -10.56
CA SER A 126 -10.91 -26.36 -11.91
C SER A 126 -10.23 -25.10 -12.47
N TRP A 127 -9.11 -24.64 -11.91
CA TRP A 127 -8.35 -23.52 -12.50
C TRP A 127 -7.03 -24.00 -13.09
N GLY A 128 -7.05 -24.45 -14.35
CA GLY A 128 -5.83 -24.78 -15.09
C GLY A 128 -6.06 -25.40 -16.46
N GLN A 129 -6.13 -24.55 -17.49
CA GLN A 129 -5.68 -24.90 -18.86
C GLN A 129 -5.11 -23.63 -19.53
N PRO A 130 -3.87 -23.65 -20.07
CA PRO A 130 -3.28 -22.53 -20.79
C PRO A 130 -3.75 -22.48 -22.25
N ALA A 131 -4.07 -21.28 -22.75
CA ALA A 131 -4.34 -21.05 -24.17
C ALA A 131 -3.03 -21.02 -24.99
N ALA A 132 -3.04 -21.70 -26.13
CA ALA A 132 -1.89 -21.86 -27.02
C ALA A 132 -1.44 -20.54 -27.68
N ALA A 133 -0.12 -20.40 -27.86
CA ALA A 133 0.54 -19.26 -28.49
C ALA A 133 0.27 -19.16 -30.00
N VAL A 134 0.09 -17.92 -30.49
CA VAL A 134 0.03 -17.56 -31.91
C VAL A 134 1.24 -16.68 -32.24
N PRO A 135 1.96 -16.88 -33.37
CA PRO A 135 3.16 -16.09 -33.67
C PRO A 135 2.80 -14.68 -34.18
N ALA A 136 3.52 -13.68 -33.66
CA ALA A 136 3.43 -12.28 -34.10
C ALA A 136 4.23 -12.04 -35.41
N PRO A 137 3.71 -11.25 -36.36
CA PRO A 137 4.46 -10.88 -37.57
C PRO A 137 5.52 -9.80 -37.27
N ALA A 138 6.65 -9.87 -37.99
CA ALA A 138 7.79 -8.97 -37.86
C ALA A 138 7.46 -7.53 -38.31
N ALA A 139 7.76 -6.55 -37.45
CA ALA A 139 7.66 -5.12 -37.75
C ALA A 139 9.03 -4.53 -38.12
N PRO A 140 9.08 -3.55 -39.05
CA PRO A 140 10.34 -3.01 -39.58
C PRO A 140 11.03 -2.06 -38.58
N ALA A 141 12.37 -2.04 -38.66
CA ALA A 141 13.23 -1.22 -37.81
C ALA A 141 13.04 0.29 -38.06
N ALA A 142 12.83 1.04 -36.98
CA ALA A 142 12.82 2.51 -36.93
C ALA A 142 13.90 2.99 -35.95
N PRO A 143 14.48 4.20 -36.14
CA PRO A 143 15.78 4.57 -35.60
C PRO A 143 15.79 4.70 -34.07
N ALA A 144 16.87 4.23 -33.47
CA ALA A 144 17.12 4.29 -32.04
C ALA A 144 17.25 5.74 -31.56
N TYR A 145 16.42 6.13 -30.60
CA TYR A 145 16.61 7.31 -29.78
C TYR A 145 17.08 6.86 -28.39
N ASP A 146 18.23 7.38 -27.97
CA ASP A 146 18.83 7.08 -26.67
C ASP A 146 18.16 7.94 -25.58
N TYR A 147 17.39 7.30 -24.71
CA TYR A 147 16.67 7.90 -23.58
C TYR A 147 17.33 7.61 -22.22
N SER A 148 18.59 7.14 -22.20
CA SER A 148 19.34 6.78 -20.98
C SER A 148 19.59 7.92 -19.97
N SER A 149 19.11 9.14 -20.25
CA SER A 149 19.32 10.32 -19.39
C SER A 149 18.17 10.68 -18.44
N TRP A 150 17.01 10.01 -18.51
CA TRP A 150 15.86 10.33 -17.64
C TRP A 150 15.87 9.60 -16.28
N GLY A 151 16.94 8.87 -15.98
CA GLY A 151 17.14 8.15 -14.71
C GLY A 151 18.45 8.45 -13.98
N GLN A 152 19.28 9.37 -14.48
CA GLN A 152 20.49 9.79 -13.76
C GLN A 152 20.36 11.22 -13.28
N PRO A 153 20.64 11.53 -12.00
CA PRO A 153 20.80 12.92 -11.60
C PRO A 153 21.98 13.50 -12.38
N ALA A 154 21.71 14.49 -13.23
CA ALA A 154 22.76 15.30 -13.81
C ALA A 154 23.63 15.85 -12.67
N ALA A 155 24.93 15.63 -12.73
CA ALA A 155 25.88 16.23 -11.81
C ALA A 155 25.78 17.76 -11.93
N ALA A 156 24.97 18.37 -11.08
CA ALA A 156 24.84 19.81 -11.01
C ALA A 156 26.15 20.35 -10.44
N VAL A 157 26.88 21.10 -11.26
CA VAL A 157 27.94 22.00 -10.82
C VAL A 157 27.27 23.12 -10.02
N ALA A 158 27.04 22.89 -8.72
CA ALA A 158 26.40 23.85 -7.84
C ALA A 158 27.43 24.86 -7.31
N GLY A 159 27.28 26.13 -7.68
CA GLY A 159 27.81 27.23 -6.89
C GLY A 159 27.10 27.29 -5.52
N PRO A 160 27.75 27.78 -4.46
CA PRO A 160 27.26 27.59 -3.09
C PRO A 160 26.07 28.51 -2.81
N ALA A 161 24.89 27.93 -2.64
CA ALA A 161 23.79 28.53 -1.90
C ALA A 161 23.83 27.99 -0.45
N PRO A 162 23.60 28.83 0.57
CA PRO A 162 23.72 28.40 1.97
C PRO A 162 22.64 27.36 2.30
N ALA A 163 23.09 26.15 2.63
CA ALA A 163 22.23 25.06 3.08
C ALA A 163 21.55 25.46 4.40
N ALA A 164 20.23 25.30 4.46
CA ALA A 164 19.53 25.24 5.74
C ALA A 164 20.10 24.05 6.54
N PRO A 165 20.32 24.20 7.86
CA PRO A 165 20.87 23.11 8.66
C PRO A 165 19.90 21.93 8.64
N ALA A 166 20.39 20.78 8.19
CA ALA A 166 19.68 19.52 8.30
C ALA A 166 19.39 19.23 9.78
N PRO A 167 18.20 18.70 10.14
CA PRO A 167 17.95 18.23 11.48
C PRO A 167 18.99 17.14 11.84
N PRO A 168 19.42 17.06 13.11
CA PRO A 168 20.36 16.04 13.53
C PRO A 168 19.76 14.65 13.28
N ALA A 169 20.55 13.75 12.71
CA ALA A 169 20.17 12.34 12.58
C ALA A 169 19.78 11.80 13.97
N PRO A 170 18.68 11.03 14.08
CA PRO A 170 18.29 10.44 15.35
C PRO A 170 19.43 9.55 15.85
N ALA A 171 19.77 9.68 17.14
CA ALA A 171 20.73 8.82 17.79
C ALA A 171 20.12 7.42 17.92
N PHE A 172 20.45 6.52 16.99
CA PHE A 172 19.95 5.15 16.99
C PHE A 172 20.49 4.39 18.20
N VAL A 173 19.61 4.06 19.14
CA VAL A 173 19.97 3.27 20.31
C VAL A 173 19.96 1.79 19.89
N ALA A 174 21.15 1.22 19.71
CA ALA A 174 21.31 -0.22 19.54
C ALA A 174 20.93 -0.91 20.87
N ASN A 175 19.70 -1.43 20.97
CA ASN A 175 19.14 -2.01 22.18
C ASN A 175 19.21 -3.54 22.18
N ALA A 176 20.38 -4.15 21.94
CA ALA A 176 20.69 -5.49 22.48
C ALA A 176 22.13 -5.89 22.12
N ALA A 177 22.88 -6.39 23.11
CA ALA A 177 24.05 -7.21 22.83
C ALA A 177 23.58 -8.67 22.58
N PRO A 178 24.01 -9.34 21.50
CA PRO A 178 23.64 -10.71 21.20
C PRO A 178 24.30 -11.68 22.18
N VAL A 179 23.67 -12.84 22.34
CA VAL A 179 24.26 -13.98 23.04
C VAL A 179 25.04 -14.81 22.01
N ALA A 180 26.37 -14.83 22.11
CA ALA A 180 27.22 -15.63 21.22
C ALA A 180 26.80 -17.12 21.26
N GLY A 181 26.58 -17.72 20.08
CA GLY A 181 26.21 -19.13 19.94
C GLY A 181 24.74 -19.47 20.27
N GLY A 182 23.84 -18.49 20.34
CA GLY A 182 22.41 -18.68 20.54
C GLY A 182 21.59 -18.81 19.25
N ASP A 183 20.30 -19.13 19.39
CA ASP A 183 19.34 -19.09 18.29
C ASP A 183 19.24 -17.64 17.71
N PRO A 184 19.58 -17.41 16.43
CA PRO A 184 19.46 -16.10 15.79
C PRO A 184 18.07 -15.49 15.94
N ILE A 185 17.02 -16.33 15.84
CA ILE A 185 15.63 -15.87 15.95
C ILE A 185 15.32 -15.34 17.35
N ALA A 186 15.93 -15.88 18.40
CA ALA A 186 15.74 -15.35 19.76
C ALA A 186 16.30 -13.92 19.90
N THR A 187 17.41 -13.62 19.23
CA THR A 187 17.98 -12.26 19.16
C THR A 187 17.01 -11.32 18.44
N PHE A 188 16.53 -11.71 17.26
CA PHE A 188 15.59 -10.90 16.47
C PHE A 188 14.26 -10.70 17.17
N LYS A 189 13.71 -11.73 17.82
CA LYS A 189 12.50 -11.67 18.65
C LYS A 189 12.61 -10.60 19.73
N THR A 190 13.76 -10.58 20.43
CA THR A 190 14.00 -9.60 21.51
C THR A 190 14.04 -8.17 20.97
N SER A 191 14.80 -7.92 19.90
CA SER A 191 14.84 -6.62 19.22
C SER A 191 13.46 -6.18 18.72
N GLN A 192 12.78 -7.06 18.00
CA GLN A 192 11.47 -6.79 17.41
C GLN A 192 10.43 -6.47 18.48
N GLN A 193 10.41 -7.20 19.61
CA GLN A 193 9.49 -6.89 20.69
C GLN A 193 9.75 -5.52 21.29
N ALA A 194 11.02 -5.15 21.51
CA ALA A 194 11.36 -3.82 22.03
C ALA A 194 10.87 -2.69 21.11
N VAL A 195 10.98 -2.89 19.79
CA VAL A 195 10.46 -1.98 18.77
C VAL A 195 8.93 -1.93 18.80
N VAL A 196 8.25 -3.07 18.87
CA VAL A 196 6.78 -3.13 18.94
C VAL A 196 6.27 -2.45 20.21
N ASP A 197 6.90 -2.68 21.35
CA ASP A 197 6.58 -2.01 22.61
C ASP A 197 6.76 -0.48 22.52
N GLU A 198 7.72 -0.02 21.72
CA GLU A 198 7.90 1.39 21.39
C GLU A 198 6.80 1.94 20.49
N ILE A 199 6.42 1.23 19.44
CA ILE A 199 5.31 1.61 18.55
C ILE A 199 4.01 1.71 19.37
N VAL A 200 3.69 0.70 20.19
CA VAL A 200 2.51 0.67 21.07
C VAL A 200 2.52 1.85 22.05
N ARG A 201 3.68 2.17 22.62
CA ARG A 201 3.82 3.33 23.52
C ARG A 201 3.65 4.66 22.80
N ALA A 202 4.13 4.77 21.56
CA ALA A 202 4.13 6.01 20.79
C ALA A 202 2.79 6.30 20.09
N ILE A 203 1.97 5.28 19.86
CA ILE A 203 0.68 5.37 19.16
C ILE A 203 -0.44 5.00 20.14
N PRO A 204 -1.05 5.97 20.82
CA PRO A 204 -1.95 5.71 21.97
C PRO A 204 -3.22 4.93 21.63
N ASP A 205 -3.64 4.97 20.37
CA ASP A 205 -4.82 4.30 19.82
C ASP A 205 -4.49 3.00 19.08
N LEU A 206 -3.25 2.50 19.19
CA LEU A 206 -2.87 1.19 18.68
C LEU A 206 -3.47 0.10 19.58
N GLU A 207 -4.49 -0.57 19.08
CA GLU A 207 -5.25 -1.58 19.80
C GLU A 207 -4.84 -2.98 19.39
N ARG A 208 -4.51 -3.83 20.37
CA ARG A 208 -4.27 -5.25 20.14
C ARG A 208 -5.58 -5.93 19.71
N LYS A 209 -5.49 -6.90 18.79
CA LYS A 209 -6.62 -7.71 18.29
C LYS A 209 -6.51 -9.17 18.75
N PRO A 210 -7.08 -9.53 19.91
CA PRO A 210 -6.91 -10.87 20.49
C PRO A 210 -7.39 -12.00 19.57
N ASP A 211 -8.44 -11.77 18.78
CA ASP A 211 -9.01 -12.78 17.89
C ASP A 211 -8.06 -13.21 16.76
N PHE A 212 -7.04 -12.40 16.48
CA PHE A 212 -6.00 -12.67 15.50
C PHE A 212 -4.62 -12.92 16.12
N CYS A 213 -4.51 -12.91 17.45
CA CYS A 213 -3.25 -13.16 18.14
C CYS A 213 -3.04 -14.66 18.39
N TRP A 214 -1.78 -15.08 18.40
CA TRP A 214 -1.35 -16.41 18.85
C TRP A 214 -0.47 -16.24 20.09
N ASP A 215 -1.06 -16.43 21.28
CA ASP A 215 -0.28 -16.37 22.53
C ASP A 215 0.65 -17.59 22.67
N ALA A 216 0.25 -18.74 22.10
CA ALA A 216 1.00 -19.98 22.05
C ALA A 216 0.55 -20.85 20.86
N GLY A 217 0.92 -20.44 19.64
CA GLY A 217 0.66 -21.17 18.40
C GLY A 217 1.70 -22.25 18.09
N GLN A 218 1.43 -23.02 17.04
CA GLN A 218 2.37 -23.98 16.45
C GLN A 218 2.36 -23.81 14.93
N VAL A 219 3.54 -23.85 14.32
CA VAL A 219 3.74 -23.90 12.87
C VAL A 219 4.61 -25.13 12.62
N GLY A 220 4.00 -26.22 12.16
CA GLY A 220 4.62 -27.54 12.16
C GLY A 220 4.97 -27.98 13.58
N ALA A 221 6.26 -28.20 13.85
CA ALA A 221 6.78 -28.55 15.17
C ALA A 221 7.37 -27.37 15.95
N ALA A 222 7.37 -26.17 15.37
CA ALA A 222 7.94 -24.98 16.00
C ALA A 222 6.85 -24.20 16.74
N ALA A 223 7.17 -23.73 17.94
CA ALA A 223 6.33 -22.78 18.65
C ALA A 223 6.25 -21.46 17.88
N ALA A 224 5.09 -20.84 17.88
CA ALA A 224 4.85 -19.58 17.19
C ALA A 224 4.06 -18.61 18.06
N THR A 225 4.35 -17.33 17.90
CA THR A 225 3.59 -16.23 18.49
C THR A 225 3.26 -15.20 17.44
N LEU A 226 2.07 -14.62 17.53
CA LEU A 226 1.63 -13.53 16.67
C LEU A 226 0.91 -12.51 17.54
N GLU A 227 1.37 -11.27 17.50
CA GLU A 227 0.60 -10.15 18.03
C GLU A 227 0.09 -9.29 16.88
N ALA A 228 -1.21 -9.03 16.89
CA ALA A 228 -1.92 -8.29 15.87
C ALA A 228 -2.44 -6.97 16.46
N PHE A 229 -2.33 -5.88 15.71
CA PHE A 229 -2.82 -4.56 16.11
C PHE A 229 -3.39 -3.75 14.95
N ASP A 230 -4.27 -2.79 15.24
CA ASP A 230 -4.69 -1.72 14.33
C ASP A 230 -4.75 -0.36 15.06
N ALA A 231 -4.79 0.75 14.33
CA ALA A 231 -4.98 2.08 14.91
C ALA A 231 -5.80 2.97 13.96
N PRO A 232 -7.02 3.39 14.34
CA PRO A 232 -7.88 4.23 13.50
C PRO A 232 -7.48 5.70 13.41
N GLY A 233 -6.71 6.20 14.37
CA GLY A 233 -6.39 7.61 14.55
C GLY A 233 -5.29 8.10 13.64
N LYS A 234 -4.44 9.01 14.15
CA LYS A 234 -3.54 9.80 13.30
C LYS A 234 -2.53 8.92 12.54
N ALA A 235 -1.94 7.94 13.22
CA ALA A 235 -0.97 7.03 12.62
C ALA A 235 -1.62 6.13 11.56
N ASN A 236 -2.94 5.92 11.66
CA ASN A 236 -3.77 5.20 10.71
C ASN A 236 -3.14 3.89 10.24
N ILE A 237 -3.05 2.92 11.15
CA ILE A 237 -2.50 1.60 10.89
C ILE A 237 -3.68 0.67 10.61
N ALA A 238 -3.74 0.15 9.38
CA ALA A 238 -4.75 -0.82 8.99
C ALA A 238 -4.46 -2.20 9.57
N TRP A 239 -3.17 -2.55 9.71
CA TRP A 239 -2.76 -3.82 10.28
C TRP A 239 -1.28 -3.80 10.68
N LEU A 240 -0.96 -4.30 11.87
CA LEU A 240 0.40 -4.60 12.30
C LEU A 240 0.45 -6.05 12.78
N ALA A 241 1.36 -6.84 12.21
CA ALA A 241 1.64 -8.21 12.62
C ALA A 241 3.08 -8.34 13.13
N ASN A 242 3.22 -8.69 14.41
CA ASN A 242 4.46 -9.09 15.07
C ASN A 242 4.51 -10.62 15.14
N LEU A 243 5.03 -11.27 14.09
CA LEU A 243 5.08 -12.72 13.95
C LEU A 243 6.45 -13.27 14.32
N VAL A 244 6.48 -14.34 15.12
CA VAL A 244 7.67 -15.13 15.40
C VAL A 244 7.34 -16.61 15.32
N VAL A 245 8.16 -17.36 14.60
CA VAL A 245 8.20 -18.83 14.62
C VAL A 245 9.57 -19.23 15.13
N ASP A 246 9.62 -19.83 16.31
CA ASP A 246 10.86 -20.07 17.05
C ASP A 246 11.87 -20.83 16.17
N SER A 247 13.12 -20.37 16.19
CA SER A 247 14.24 -20.88 15.37
C SER A 247 14.04 -20.89 13.85
N LYS A 248 12.95 -20.30 13.32
CA LYS A 248 12.66 -20.26 11.88
C LYS A 248 12.47 -18.86 11.31
N LEU A 249 11.64 -18.01 11.93
CA LEU A 249 11.16 -16.78 11.31
C LEU A 249 10.92 -15.70 12.37
N CYS A 250 11.29 -14.47 12.04
CA CYS A 250 10.87 -13.28 12.75
C CYS A 250 10.44 -12.22 11.71
N SER A 251 9.18 -11.82 11.75
CA SER A 251 8.57 -10.89 10.79
C SER A 251 7.80 -9.79 11.51
N LEU A 252 8.00 -8.55 11.08
CA LEU A 252 7.20 -7.38 11.41
C LEU A 252 6.65 -6.82 10.10
N THR A 253 5.33 -6.90 9.94
CA THR A 253 4.63 -6.37 8.78
C THR A 253 3.64 -5.30 9.23
N ILE A 254 3.68 -4.12 8.60
CA ILE A 254 2.79 -3.01 8.91
C ILE A 254 2.14 -2.49 7.62
N PHE A 255 0.83 -2.63 7.55
CA PHE A 255 -0.01 -1.97 6.55
C PHE A 255 -0.64 -0.71 7.16
N ASN A 256 -0.49 0.40 6.44
CA ASN A 256 -1.08 1.68 6.82
C ASN A 256 -2.44 1.81 6.13
N GLY A 257 -3.35 2.51 6.78
CA GLY A 257 -4.60 2.94 6.20
C GLY A 257 -4.43 4.18 5.32
N PRO A 258 -5.52 4.62 4.66
CA PRO A 258 -5.49 5.58 3.57
C PRO A 258 -5.38 7.06 3.98
N LEU A 259 -5.16 7.38 5.26
CA LEU A 259 -5.16 8.77 5.72
C LEU A 259 -3.86 9.53 5.44
N ALA A 260 -2.74 8.84 5.19
CA ALA A 260 -1.45 9.45 4.86
C ALA A 260 -0.70 8.58 3.83
N ASP A 261 0.41 9.09 3.27
CA ASP A 261 1.20 8.40 2.25
C ASP A 261 2.42 7.64 2.79
N VAL A 262 2.46 7.39 4.11
CA VAL A 262 3.53 6.64 4.76
C VAL A 262 3.63 5.24 4.13
N PRO A 263 4.83 4.76 3.72
CA PRO A 263 5.00 3.44 3.14
C PRO A 263 4.62 2.33 4.11
N HIS A 264 4.14 1.22 3.56
CA HIS A 264 4.02 -0.01 4.34
C HIS A 264 5.41 -0.51 4.72
N LEU A 265 5.51 -1.20 5.86
CA LEU A 265 6.76 -1.80 6.31
C LEU A 265 6.69 -3.31 6.15
N LEU A 266 7.69 -3.89 5.49
CA LEU A 266 8.01 -5.31 5.61
C LEU A 266 9.40 -5.43 6.25
N SER A 267 9.52 -6.19 7.32
CA SER A 267 10.79 -6.50 7.96
C SER A 267 10.80 -7.96 8.39
N ARG A 268 11.41 -8.83 7.58
CA ARG A 268 11.34 -10.29 7.71
C ARG A 268 12.74 -10.90 7.65
N VAL A 269 13.01 -11.85 8.53
CA VAL A 269 14.22 -12.65 8.53
C VAL A 269 13.86 -14.08 8.81
N ALA A 270 14.38 -14.98 7.99
CA ALA A 270 14.23 -16.41 8.18
C ALA A 270 15.59 -17.10 8.31
N VAL A 271 15.63 -18.18 9.09
CA VAL A 271 16.78 -19.09 9.14
C VAL A 271 16.49 -20.27 8.22
N VAL A 272 17.27 -20.40 7.15
CA VAL A 272 17.16 -21.48 6.17
C VAL A 272 18.49 -22.22 6.12
N GLY A 273 18.55 -23.37 6.79
CA GLY A 273 19.79 -24.12 6.96
C GLY A 273 20.79 -23.34 7.82
N ASP A 274 21.95 -23.03 7.23
CA ASP A 274 23.04 -22.24 7.82
C ASP A 274 23.05 -20.77 7.34
N THR A 275 21.96 -20.32 6.71
CA THR A 275 21.82 -18.98 6.17
C THR A 275 20.66 -18.20 6.79
N LEU A 276 20.82 -16.88 6.82
CA LEU A 276 19.77 -15.91 7.07
C LEU A 276 19.25 -15.41 5.72
N GLU A 277 17.94 -15.39 5.55
CA GLU A 277 17.25 -14.74 4.44
C GLU A 277 16.53 -13.49 4.95
N LEU A 278 17.03 -12.30 4.59
CA LEU A 278 16.51 -11.00 5.01
C LEU A 278 15.72 -10.36 3.87
N SER A 279 14.50 -9.92 4.19
CA SER A 279 13.67 -9.05 3.36
C SER A 279 13.26 -7.82 4.18
N VAL A 280 13.74 -6.63 3.81
CA VAL A 280 13.33 -5.35 4.44
C VAL A 280 12.92 -4.38 3.34
N ASP A 281 11.76 -3.75 3.49
CA ASP A 281 11.23 -2.87 2.46
C ASP A 281 10.31 -1.79 3.04
N ALA A 282 10.48 -0.56 2.53
CA ALA A 282 9.52 0.53 2.65
C ALA A 282 8.67 0.54 1.38
N ARG A 283 7.58 -0.22 1.42
CA ARG A 283 6.74 -0.48 0.25
C ARG A 283 5.96 0.78 -0.13
N PRO A 284 6.20 1.32 -1.34
CA PRO A 284 5.64 2.59 -1.76
C PRO A 284 4.13 2.48 -1.91
N ARG A 285 3.46 3.59 -1.61
CA ARG A 285 2.00 3.72 -1.73
C ARG A 285 1.59 4.66 -2.87
N ALA A 286 2.42 4.65 -3.92
CA ALA A 286 2.27 5.49 -5.09
C ALA A 286 1.56 4.71 -6.20
N TYR A 287 0.25 4.92 -6.31
CA TYR A 287 -0.63 4.23 -7.27
C TYR A 287 -0.05 4.20 -8.69
N GLY A 288 0.19 2.99 -9.23
CA GLY A 288 0.61 2.79 -10.62
C GLY A 288 2.04 3.25 -10.91
N ALA A 289 2.76 3.74 -9.91
CA ALA A 289 4.05 4.39 -10.11
C ALA A 289 5.21 3.40 -10.17
N TYR A 290 5.07 2.23 -9.54
CA TYR A 290 6.16 1.26 -9.35
C TYR A 290 5.88 -0.11 -10.00
N GLU A 291 4.62 -0.42 -10.29
CA GLU A 291 4.18 -1.74 -10.78
C GLU A 291 4.46 -1.99 -12.25
N MET A 292 4.75 -0.92 -13.01
CA MET A 292 5.01 -0.98 -14.45
C MET A 292 6.51 -0.94 -14.77
N VAL A 293 7.37 -1.33 -13.83
CA VAL A 293 8.80 -1.44 -14.10
C VAL A 293 9.05 -2.57 -15.11
N ASP A 294 9.80 -2.27 -16.16
CA ASP A 294 10.22 -3.28 -17.13
C ASP A 294 11.36 -4.16 -16.56
N PRO A 295 11.72 -5.29 -17.20
CA PRO A 295 12.82 -6.13 -16.74
C PRO A 295 14.20 -5.43 -16.74
N GLN A 296 14.33 -4.26 -17.38
CA GLN A 296 15.52 -3.43 -17.41
C GLN A 296 15.52 -2.36 -16.31
N GLY A 297 14.46 -2.27 -15.50
CA GLY A 297 14.32 -1.29 -14.42
C GLY A 297 13.76 0.06 -14.87
N ASN A 298 13.29 0.21 -16.11
CA ASN A 298 12.73 1.45 -16.61
C ASN A 298 11.21 1.49 -16.42
N TYR A 299 10.68 2.71 -16.35
CA TYR A 299 9.25 2.96 -16.33
C TYR A 299 8.78 3.45 -17.70
N PRO A 300 7.57 3.07 -18.15
CA PRO A 300 7.02 3.53 -19.42
C PRO A 300 6.96 5.05 -19.49
N GLY A 301 7.40 5.61 -20.61
CA GLY A 301 7.44 7.05 -20.82
C GLY A 301 6.12 7.61 -21.36
N PRO A 302 6.11 8.93 -21.67
CA PRO A 302 4.94 9.60 -22.22
C PRO A 302 4.43 9.03 -23.56
N GLU A 303 5.28 8.33 -24.31
CA GLU A 303 4.94 7.64 -25.55
C GLU A 303 3.95 6.48 -25.32
N GLU A 304 4.03 5.81 -24.18
CA GLU A 304 3.15 4.68 -23.83
C GLU A 304 2.00 5.12 -22.92
N LEU A 305 2.28 5.92 -21.89
CA LEU A 305 1.31 6.30 -20.86
C LEU A 305 0.72 7.70 -21.04
N GLY A 306 1.19 8.48 -22.02
CA GLY A 306 0.76 9.85 -22.23
C GLY A 306 0.96 10.71 -20.97
N ARG A 307 -0.10 11.40 -20.55
CA ARG A 307 -0.07 12.27 -19.36
C ARG A 307 0.19 11.51 -18.06
N LYS A 308 -0.14 10.21 -17.99
CA LYS A 308 0.04 9.40 -16.78
C LYS A 308 1.51 9.15 -16.45
N ALA A 309 2.41 9.14 -17.44
CA ALA A 309 3.85 9.04 -17.19
C ALA A 309 4.35 10.16 -16.26
N PHE A 310 3.87 11.39 -16.43
CA PHE A 310 4.26 12.53 -15.60
C PHE A 310 3.69 12.44 -14.18
N GLU A 311 2.44 11.98 -14.03
CA GLU A 311 1.81 11.76 -12.73
C GLU A 311 2.57 10.70 -11.92
N TYR A 312 2.88 9.56 -12.56
CA TYR A 312 3.65 8.49 -11.92
C TYR A 312 5.09 8.89 -11.63
N SER A 313 5.74 9.62 -12.53
CA SER A 313 7.08 10.15 -12.26
C SER A 313 7.09 11.12 -11.07
N GLY A 314 6.07 11.98 -10.96
CA GLY A 314 5.89 12.86 -9.81
C GLY A 314 5.72 12.07 -8.52
N ALA A 315 4.84 11.06 -8.53
CA ALA A 315 4.61 10.21 -7.35
C ALA A 315 5.87 9.45 -6.92
N ARG A 316 6.70 8.96 -7.87
CA ARG A 316 8.00 8.36 -7.56
C ARG A 316 8.95 9.38 -6.93
N MET A 317 9.05 10.58 -7.49
CA MET A 317 9.91 11.64 -6.95
C MET A 317 9.48 12.04 -5.54
N ASP A 318 8.17 12.20 -5.30
CA ASP A 318 7.64 12.52 -3.98
C ASP A 318 8.00 11.43 -2.96
N PHE A 319 7.85 10.16 -3.34
CA PHE A 319 8.27 9.03 -2.50
C PHE A 319 9.77 9.08 -2.18
N PHE A 320 10.64 9.23 -3.19
CA PHE A 320 12.09 9.27 -2.98
C PHE A 320 12.54 10.48 -2.16
N ASN A 321 11.93 11.64 -2.36
CA ASN A 321 12.26 12.85 -1.60
C ASN A 321 11.89 12.71 -0.12
N LYS A 322 10.79 12.01 0.19
CA LYS A 322 10.33 11.81 1.58
C LYS A 322 11.04 10.64 2.26
N TYR A 323 11.13 9.50 1.59
CA TYR A 323 11.47 8.21 2.20
C TYR A 323 12.78 7.63 1.67
N GLY A 324 13.21 8.02 0.46
CA GLY A 324 14.45 7.57 -0.18
C GLY A 324 15.69 8.38 0.21
N THR A 325 15.80 8.74 1.49
CA THR A 325 16.94 9.53 2.02
C THR A 325 18.25 8.73 1.93
N ASP A 326 19.39 9.43 1.99
CA ASP A 326 20.70 8.77 1.99
C ASP A 326 20.88 7.84 3.19
N VAL A 327 20.28 8.19 4.33
CA VAL A 327 20.23 7.32 5.52
C VAL A 327 19.56 5.98 5.21
N VAL A 328 18.41 6.00 4.54
CA VAL A 328 17.69 4.76 4.18
C VAL A 328 18.47 3.95 3.15
N LYS A 329 19.06 4.61 2.15
CA LYS A 329 19.88 3.93 1.13
C LYS A 329 21.12 3.27 1.71
N GLU A 330 21.81 3.94 2.64
CA GLU A 330 22.95 3.37 3.35
C GLU A 330 22.52 2.22 4.25
N LEU A 331 21.40 2.39 4.98
CA LEU A 331 20.83 1.36 5.85
C LEU A 331 20.45 0.09 5.08
N LEU A 332 19.95 0.22 3.86
CA LEU A 332 19.48 -0.89 3.03
C LEU A 332 20.53 -1.35 2.02
N ASN A 333 21.79 -0.93 2.17
CA ASN A 333 22.89 -1.36 1.31
C ASN A 333 23.31 -2.81 1.65
N PRO A 334 23.26 -3.76 0.70
CA PRO A 334 23.64 -5.15 0.95
C PRO A 334 25.13 -5.34 1.27
N ALA A 335 26.00 -4.38 0.94
CA ALA A 335 27.44 -4.47 1.20
C ALA A 335 27.82 -4.48 2.69
N GLN A 336 26.88 -4.16 3.60
CA GLN A 336 27.11 -4.22 5.04
C GLN A 336 27.06 -5.64 5.63
N PHE A 337 26.63 -6.63 4.83
CA PHE A 337 26.49 -8.02 5.26
C PHE A 337 27.62 -8.87 4.66
N GLU A 338 28.24 -9.68 5.51
CA GLU A 338 29.34 -10.57 5.11
C GLU A 338 28.80 -11.67 4.19
N ASN A 339 29.40 -11.80 3.00
CA ASN A 339 29.05 -12.82 2.00
C ASN A 339 27.56 -12.83 1.61
N ALA A 340 26.90 -11.66 1.63
CA ALA A 340 25.52 -11.56 1.20
C ALA A 340 25.38 -11.69 -0.32
N THR A 341 24.37 -12.43 -0.74
CA THR A 341 23.96 -12.60 -2.14
C THR A 341 22.48 -12.23 -2.29
N PRO A 342 22.04 -11.68 -3.43
CA PRO A 342 20.62 -11.40 -3.66
C PRO A 342 19.74 -12.64 -3.49
N LEU A 343 18.53 -12.47 -2.95
CA LEU A 343 17.49 -13.49 -2.99
C LEU A 343 16.77 -13.45 -4.34
N GLU A 344 16.53 -14.62 -4.93
CA GLU A 344 15.69 -14.75 -6.12
C GLU A 344 14.23 -14.54 -5.75
N ALA A 345 13.51 -13.76 -6.56
CA ALA A 345 12.07 -13.62 -6.42
C ALA A 345 11.38 -14.97 -6.67
N LEU A 346 10.48 -15.35 -5.77
CA LEU A 346 9.67 -16.56 -5.81
C LEU A 346 8.36 -16.36 -6.57
N SER A 347 7.97 -15.13 -6.90
CA SER A 347 6.79 -14.85 -7.74
C SER A 347 6.88 -13.51 -8.47
N ASP A 348 6.16 -13.39 -9.58
CA ASP A 348 5.95 -12.11 -10.27
C ASP A 348 5.30 -11.06 -9.33
N LEU A 349 4.52 -11.52 -8.36
CA LEU A 349 3.88 -10.67 -7.35
C LEU A 349 4.90 -10.02 -6.40
N GLU A 350 6.03 -10.65 -6.11
CA GLU A 350 7.11 -10.01 -5.35
C GLU A 350 7.71 -8.85 -6.15
N GLY A 351 7.86 -9.00 -7.47
CA GLY A 351 8.37 -7.94 -8.34
C GLY A 351 7.48 -6.69 -8.33
N VAL A 352 6.16 -6.86 -8.35
CA VAL A 352 5.21 -5.72 -8.36
C VAL A 352 4.86 -5.17 -6.98
N THR A 353 5.22 -5.86 -5.90
CA THR A 353 4.99 -5.39 -4.52
C THR A 353 6.26 -4.91 -3.82
N ALA A 354 7.44 -5.21 -4.36
CA ALA A 354 8.69 -4.69 -3.87
C ALA A 354 8.83 -3.19 -4.17
N GLY A 355 9.26 -2.43 -3.17
CA GLY A 355 9.64 -1.05 -3.32
C GLY A 355 11.01 -0.87 -3.98
N PRO A 356 11.31 0.35 -4.46
CA PRO A 356 12.62 0.66 -5.04
C PRO A 356 13.76 0.65 -4.00
N LEU A 357 13.42 0.58 -2.71
CA LEU A 357 14.36 0.54 -1.59
C LEU A 357 14.46 -0.87 -0.98
N ALA A 358 13.86 -1.88 -1.61
CA ALA A 358 13.81 -3.23 -1.05
C ALA A 358 15.22 -3.85 -0.92
N LEU A 359 15.52 -4.36 0.27
CA LEU A 359 16.68 -5.18 0.57
C LEU A 359 16.25 -6.64 0.68
N ASN A 360 16.66 -7.47 -0.28
CA ASN A 360 16.38 -8.90 -0.32
C ASN A 360 17.68 -9.70 -0.50
N VAL A 361 18.23 -10.24 0.59
CA VAL A 361 19.55 -10.90 0.61
C VAL A 361 19.57 -12.16 1.45
N ARG A 362 20.39 -13.12 1.01
CA ARG A 362 20.81 -14.30 1.76
C ARG A 362 22.24 -14.11 2.23
N MET A 363 22.55 -14.48 3.47
CA MET A 363 23.89 -14.40 4.05
C MET A 363 24.13 -15.55 5.05
N PRO A 364 25.37 -15.96 5.32
CA PRO A 364 25.65 -16.96 6.35
C PRO A 364 25.26 -16.47 7.75
N VAL A 365 24.89 -17.41 8.63
CA VAL A 365 24.65 -17.14 10.06
C VAL A 365 25.99 -16.88 10.75
N THR A 366 26.33 -15.60 10.93
CA THR A 366 27.49 -15.14 11.72
C THR A 366 27.04 -14.12 12.76
N ASP A 367 27.76 -13.98 13.88
CA ASP A 367 27.44 -12.97 14.90
C ASP A 367 27.39 -11.55 14.31
N ALA A 368 28.28 -11.25 13.35
CA ALA A 368 28.31 -9.97 12.65
C ALA A 368 27.06 -9.75 11.79
N ASN A 369 26.62 -10.75 11.03
CA ASN A 369 25.40 -10.67 10.24
C ASN A 369 24.15 -10.60 11.11
N ILE A 370 24.08 -11.35 12.22
CA ILE A 370 22.97 -11.28 13.18
C ILE A 370 22.84 -9.85 13.73
N GLN A 371 23.95 -9.26 14.17
CA GLN A 371 23.98 -7.87 14.65
C GLN A 371 23.56 -6.87 13.57
N ALA A 372 24.07 -7.02 12.35
CA ALA A 372 23.72 -6.15 11.24
C ALA A 372 22.23 -6.24 10.87
N VAL A 373 21.67 -7.45 10.84
CA VAL A 373 20.24 -7.68 10.57
C VAL A 373 19.38 -7.04 11.65
N ALA A 374 19.69 -7.27 12.94
CA ALA A 374 18.93 -6.65 14.04
C ALA A 374 18.93 -5.12 13.93
N ARG A 375 20.11 -4.51 13.72
CA ARG A 375 20.25 -3.06 13.51
C ARG A 375 19.40 -2.57 12.33
N VAL A 376 19.48 -3.21 11.17
CA VAL A 376 18.75 -2.76 9.97
C VAL A 376 17.25 -2.79 10.22
N ARG A 377 16.74 -3.87 10.82
CA ARG A 377 15.31 -4.03 11.13
C ARG A 377 14.83 -3.00 12.14
N ASP A 378 15.57 -2.81 13.22
CA ASP A 378 15.21 -1.87 14.29
C ASP A 378 15.20 -0.44 13.78
N THR A 379 16.26 -0.04 13.08
CA THR A 379 16.37 1.30 12.49
C THR A 379 15.26 1.53 11.46
N MET A 380 14.95 0.54 10.61
CA MET A 380 13.89 0.71 9.62
C MET A 380 12.51 0.88 10.27
N ALA A 381 12.23 0.13 11.33
CA ALA A 381 10.98 0.27 12.07
C ALA A 381 10.89 1.61 12.83
N GLN A 382 12.01 2.11 13.38
CA GLN A 382 12.09 3.43 13.99
C GLN A 382 11.88 4.56 12.96
N LEU A 383 12.48 4.44 11.77
CA LEU A 383 12.25 5.39 10.68
C LEU A 383 10.79 5.38 10.24
N TRP A 384 10.18 4.20 10.10
CA TRP A 384 8.75 4.09 9.81
C TRP A 384 7.89 4.74 10.91
N LEU A 385 8.22 4.53 12.19
CA LEU A 385 7.50 5.15 13.30
C LEU A 385 7.59 6.68 13.25
N ASP A 386 8.78 7.22 13.00
CA ASP A 386 8.99 8.66 12.83
C ASP A 386 8.17 9.21 11.66
N TRP A 387 8.15 8.53 10.52
CA TRP A 387 7.30 8.90 9.40
C TRP A 387 5.82 8.89 9.77
N SER A 388 5.34 7.85 10.46
CA SER A 388 3.95 7.72 10.90
C SER A 388 3.51 8.83 11.86
N LEU A 389 4.38 9.23 12.80
CA LEU A 389 4.06 10.27 13.77
C LEU A 389 4.04 11.68 13.15
N ASN A 390 4.90 11.90 12.15
CA ASN A 390 5.09 13.20 11.49
C ASN A 390 4.32 13.35 10.17
N ALA A 391 3.61 12.31 9.73
CA ALA A 391 2.90 12.33 8.45
C ALA A 391 1.84 13.43 8.36
N GLU A 392 1.79 14.08 7.20
CA GLU A 392 0.68 14.94 6.81
C GLU A 392 -0.49 14.08 6.31
N GLN A 393 -1.68 14.34 6.83
CA GLN A 393 -2.86 13.62 6.38
C GLN A 393 -3.32 14.14 5.01
N HIS A 394 -3.75 13.21 4.18
CA HIS A 394 -4.45 13.52 2.95
C HIS A 394 -5.69 14.36 3.20
N ARG A 395 -6.00 15.23 2.24
CA ARG A 395 -7.28 15.94 2.25
C ARG A 395 -8.41 14.93 2.12
N PRO A 396 -9.49 15.06 2.92
CA PRO A 396 -10.65 14.18 2.80
C PRO A 396 -11.21 14.13 1.36
N GLY A 397 -11.75 12.98 0.98
CA GLY A 397 -12.37 12.77 -0.33
C GLY A 397 -11.49 11.95 -1.28
N ALA A 398 -11.29 12.46 -2.50
CA ALA A 398 -10.66 11.70 -3.58
C ALA A 398 -9.28 11.10 -3.23
N PRO A 399 -8.33 11.83 -2.60
CA PRO A 399 -7.03 11.26 -2.25
C PRO A 399 -7.13 10.03 -1.33
N VAL A 400 -7.92 10.12 -0.25
CA VAL A 400 -8.14 9.00 0.68
C VAL A 400 -8.80 7.82 -0.02
N ASN A 401 -9.81 8.07 -0.86
CA ASN A 401 -10.51 6.99 -1.57
C ASN A 401 -9.60 6.28 -2.59
N THR A 402 -8.80 7.04 -3.34
CA THR A 402 -7.84 6.46 -4.29
C THR A 402 -6.78 5.64 -3.57
N GLN A 403 -6.26 6.14 -2.45
CA GLN A 403 -5.30 5.42 -1.62
C GLN A 403 -5.90 4.12 -1.05
N TYR A 404 -7.12 4.18 -0.54
CA TYR A 404 -7.82 3.00 0.00
C TYR A 404 -7.99 1.89 -1.04
N VAL A 405 -8.47 2.23 -2.24
CA VAL A 405 -8.64 1.26 -3.34
C VAL A 405 -7.30 0.66 -3.74
N TYR A 406 -6.26 1.49 -3.79
CA TYR A 406 -4.91 1.04 -4.07
C TYR A 406 -4.42 0.03 -3.03
N ASP A 407 -4.42 0.42 -1.75
CA ASP A 407 -3.87 -0.40 -0.67
C ASP A 407 -4.61 -1.72 -0.54
N THR A 408 -5.93 -1.73 -0.77
CA THR A 408 -6.71 -2.97 -0.75
C THR A 408 -6.17 -3.97 -1.79
N LYS A 409 -5.94 -3.52 -3.02
CA LYS A 409 -5.34 -4.36 -4.08
C LYS A 409 -3.88 -4.70 -3.77
N PHE A 410 -3.12 -3.74 -3.26
CA PHE A 410 -1.72 -3.92 -2.90
C PHE A 410 -1.55 -4.99 -1.81
N ARG A 411 -2.39 -4.97 -0.77
CA ARG A 411 -2.42 -5.97 0.31
C ARG A 411 -2.77 -7.35 -0.21
N GLN A 412 -3.73 -7.47 -1.12
CA GLN A 412 -4.03 -8.73 -1.81
C GLN A 412 -2.81 -9.28 -2.57
N ASN A 413 -2.10 -8.41 -3.30
CA ASN A 413 -0.88 -8.80 -4.01
C ASN A 413 0.24 -9.19 -3.03
N CYS A 414 0.38 -8.49 -1.90
CA CYS A 414 1.34 -8.82 -0.85
C CYS A 414 1.06 -10.20 -0.26
N PHE A 415 -0.20 -10.53 0.03
CA PHE A 415 -0.59 -11.87 0.45
C PHE A 415 -0.20 -12.91 -0.61
N GLY A 416 -0.52 -12.65 -1.88
CA GLY A 416 -0.15 -13.53 -3.00
C GLY A 416 1.36 -13.71 -3.17
N ALA A 417 2.17 -12.70 -2.86
CA ALA A 417 3.62 -12.74 -2.86
C ALA A 417 4.18 -13.54 -1.66
N LEU A 418 3.59 -13.37 -0.47
CA LEU A 418 4.02 -14.07 0.76
C LEU A 418 3.64 -15.55 0.79
N LEU A 419 2.49 -15.91 0.21
CA LEU A 419 1.96 -17.27 0.23
C LEU A 419 2.95 -18.33 -0.30
N PRO A 420 3.58 -18.20 -1.49
CA PRO A 420 4.55 -19.18 -1.96
C PRO A 420 5.80 -19.24 -1.08
N VAL A 421 6.23 -18.11 -0.48
CA VAL A 421 7.38 -18.06 0.43
C VAL A 421 7.11 -18.93 1.65
N TYR A 422 5.97 -18.75 2.31
CA TYR A 422 5.63 -19.50 3.52
C TYR A 422 5.25 -20.95 3.23
N LYS A 423 4.62 -21.24 2.09
CA LYS A 423 4.41 -22.63 1.67
C LYS A 423 5.72 -23.38 1.43
N LYS A 424 6.72 -22.71 0.85
CA LYS A 424 8.06 -23.29 0.68
C LYS A 424 8.75 -23.54 2.02
N MET A 425 8.54 -22.67 3.01
CA MET A 425 9.21 -22.74 4.31
C MET A 425 8.57 -23.73 5.29
N PHE A 426 7.24 -23.74 5.36
CA PHE A 426 6.48 -24.47 6.39
C PHE A 426 5.60 -25.58 5.82
N GLY A 427 5.53 -25.71 4.49
CA GLY A 427 4.61 -26.64 3.83
C GLY A 427 3.26 -26.01 3.50
N PRO A 428 2.39 -26.73 2.75
CA PRO A 428 1.20 -26.13 2.13
C PRO A 428 0.17 -25.56 3.13
N GLU A 429 -0.10 -26.27 4.22
CA GLU A 429 -1.13 -25.93 5.21
C GLU A 429 -0.62 -24.85 6.18
N ASP A 430 0.47 -25.13 6.89
CA ASP A 430 1.10 -24.19 7.82
C ASP A 430 1.55 -22.90 7.13
N GLY A 431 2.10 -23.00 5.92
CA GLY A 431 2.48 -21.84 5.15
C GLY A 431 1.30 -20.95 4.74
N ALA A 432 0.15 -21.55 4.44
CA ALA A 432 -1.07 -20.79 4.16
C ALA A 432 -1.61 -20.12 5.44
N MET A 433 -1.60 -20.83 6.57
CA MET A 433 -2.01 -20.27 7.87
C MET A 433 -1.14 -19.07 8.26
N VAL A 434 0.18 -19.20 8.14
CA VAL A 434 1.13 -18.10 8.45
C VAL A 434 0.91 -16.91 7.52
N ALA A 435 0.72 -17.14 6.21
CA ALA A 435 0.46 -16.07 5.25
C ALA A 435 -0.81 -15.29 5.56
N VAL A 436 -1.90 -15.99 5.93
CA VAL A 436 -3.18 -15.36 6.32
C VAL A 436 -2.99 -14.51 7.58
N ALA A 437 -2.33 -15.08 8.59
CA ALA A 437 -2.21 -14.43 9.89
C ALA A 437 -1.32 -13.18 9.85
N GLU A 438 -0.22 -13.22 9.08
CA GLU A 438 0.63 -12.04 8.91
C GLU A 438 -0.01 -10.96 8.03
N SER A 439 -0.78 -11.33 7.01
CA SER A 439 -1.40 -10.36 6.08
C SER A 439 -2.59 -9.62 6.69
N GLY A 440 -3.22 -10.25 7.69
CA GLY A 440 -4.40 -9.73 8.35
C GLY A 440 -5.65 -9.70 7.47
N PRO A 441 -6.78 -9.29 8.05
CA PRO A 441 -8.04 -9.10 7.34
C PRO A 441 -7.93 -7.98 6.29
N LEU A 442 -8.42 -8.23 5.07
CA LEU A 442 -8.38 -7.27 3.96
C LEU A 442 -9.36 -6.10 4.16
N ASP A 443 -10.46 -6.34 4.89
CA ASP A 443 -11.53 -5.40 5.17
C ASP A 443 -11.19 -4.34 6.23
N GLU A 444 -10.18 -4.57 7.07
CA GLU A 444 -9.69 -3.58 8.04
C GLU A 444 -8.88 -2.43 7.40
N ALA A 445 -8.78 -2.38 6.06
CA ALA A 445 -8.17 -1.24 5.37
C ALA A 445 -8.88 0.10 5.61
N TYR A 446 -10.11 0.09 6.14
CA TYR A 446 -10.88 1.29 6.49
C TYR A 446 -11.19 1.35 7.98
N VAL A 447 -10.26 1.86 8.79
CA VAL A 447 -10.54 2.16 10.22
C VAL A 447 -10.94 3.62 10.46
N GLY A 448 -11.41 4.31 9.41
CA GLY A 448 -11.79 5.73 9.42
C GLY A 448 -13.30 5.97 9.52
N GLY A 449 -13.98 5.34 10.48
CA GLY A 449 -15.39 5.59 10.78
C GLY A 449 -16.16 4.29 10.96
N GLY A 450 -16.61 4.03 12.19
CA GLY A 450 -17.24 2.78 12.61
C GLY A 450 -18.20 2.20 11.57
N SER A 451 -17.89 0.98 11.13
CA SER A 451 -18.83 0.04 10.52
C SER A 451 -19.31 -0.95 11.56
#